data_AF-T0I069-F1
#
_entry.id   AF-T0I069-F1
#
_cell.length_a   1.000
_cell.length_b   1.000
_cell.length_c   1.000
_cell.angle_alpha   90.00
_cell.angle_beta   90.00
_cell.angle_gamma   90.00
#
_symmetry.space_group_name_H-M   'P 1'
#
loop_
_entity.id
_entity.type
_entity.pdbx_description
1 polymer ?
#
loop_
_entity_poly.entity_id
_entity_poly.type
_entity_poly.pdbx_seq_one_letter_code
_entity_poly.pdbx_strand_id
1 'polypeptide(L)'
;MGLQTQSRYEKAETEPGASYFASLADAGVDVLFILTGDRQSDSLPVDVGRAAKFLMEMTPDARASFLKLMETLANKPPFPPAKYRTYL
;
A
#
# COMPACT_ATOMS: atom_id res chain seq x y z
N MET A 1 -26.07 19.52 -0.66
CA MET A 1 -26.26 19.61 -2.12
C MET A 1 -25.47 18.49 -2.80
N GLY A 2 -26.00 17.27 -2.92
CA GLY A 2 -25.26 16.14 -3.49
C GLY A 2 -26.14 15.08 -4.18
N LEU A 3 -27.35 14.85 -3.64
CA LEU A 3 -28.32 13.88 -4.16
C LEU A 3 -28.73 14.10 -5.63
N GLN A 4 -28.87 15.35 -6.07
CA GLN A 4 -29.25 15.64 -7.46
C GLN A 4 -28.11 15.39 -8.46
N THR A 5 -26.86 15.56 -8.03
CA THR A 5 -25.69 15.38 -8.90
C THR A 5 -25.42 13.89 -9.13
N GLN A 6 -25.47 13.08 -8.07
CA GLN A 6 -25.29 11.63 -8.18
C GLN A 6 -26.38 10.97 -9.03
N SER A 7 -27.63 11.41 -8.88
CA SER A 7 -28.74 10.92 -9.72
C SER A 7 -28.52 11.18 -11.21
N ARG A 8 -27.84 12.27 -11.58
CA ARG A 8 -27.51 12.58 -12.99
C ARG A 8 -26.39 11.70 -13.53
N TYR A 9 -25.40 11.35 -12.70
CA TYR A 9 -24.36 10.39 -13.09
C TYR A 9 -24.93 9.00 -13.36
N GLU A 10 -25.81 8.53 -12.48
CA GLU A 10 -26.45 7.22 -12.62
C GLU A 10 -27.33 7.12 -13.88
N LYS A 11 -27.82 8.25 -14.39
CA LYS A 11 -28.61 8.35 -15.62
C LYS A 11 -27.79 8.72 -16.86
N ALA A 12 -26.47 8.87 -16.74
CA ALA A 12 -25.58 9.34 -17.80
C ALA A 12 -25.98 10.72 -18.41
N GLU A 13 -26.67 11.57 -17.65
CA GLU A 13 -27.07 12.91 -18.08
C GLU A 13 -25.92 13.93 -17.99
N THR A 14 -24.84 13.55 -17.31
CA THR A 14 -23.62 14.34 -17.12
C THR A 14 -22.50 13.40 -16.69
N GLU A 15 -21.26 13.73 -17.03
CA GLU A 15 -20.08 12.96 -16.61
C GLU A 15 -19.47 13.54 -15.34
N PRO A 16 -18.98 12.71 -14.41
CA PRO A 16 -18.31 13.20 -13.21
C PRO A 16 -16.98 13.88 -13.56
N GLY A 17 -16.85 15.14 -13.16
CA GLY A 17 -15.59 15.87 -13.29
C GLY A 17 -14.57 15.44 -12.24
N ALA A 18 -13.31 15.81 -12.45
CA ALA A 18 -12.20 15.48 -11.54
C ALA A 18 -12.46 15.92 -10.07
N SER A 19 -13.15 17.04 -9.85
CA SER A 19 -13.51 17.53 -8.50
C SER A 19 -14.47 16.60 -7.76
N TYR A 20 -15.36 15.91 -8.48
CA TYR A 20 -16.25 14.91 -7.88
C TYR A 20 -15.45 13.69 -7.40
N PHE A 21 -14.53 13.20 -8.22
CA PHE A 21 -13.65 12.11 -7.83
C PHE A 21 -12.72 12.47 -6.66
N ALA A 22 -12.21 13.70 -6.61
CA ALA A 22 -11.46 14.19 -5.44
C ALA A 22 -12.30 14.13 -4.15
N SER A 23 -13.58 14.51 -4.24
CA SER A 23 -14.51 14.46 -3.10
C SER A 23 -14.77 13.02 -2.62
N LEU A 24 -14.80 12.07 -3.55
CA LEU A 24 -14.93 10.64 -3.23
C LEU A 24 -13.65 10.09 -2.59
N ALA A 25 -12.48 10.48 -3.09
CA ALA A 25 -11.20 10.09 -2.50
C ALA A 25 -11.08 10.60 -1.04
N ASP A 26 -11.48 11.85 -0.78
CA ASP A 26 -11.51 12.41 0.58
C ASP A 26 -12.47 11.65 1.52
N ALA A 27 -13.54 11.06 0.97
CA ALA A 27 -14.46 10.19 1.70
C ALA A 27 -13.95 8.75 1.86
N GLY A 28 -12.71 8.45 1.42
CA GLY A 28 -12.08 7.13 1.52
C GLY A 28 -12.50 6.13 0.44
N VAL A 29 -13.13 6.61 -0.64
CA VAL A 29 -13.54 5.76 -1.77
C VAL A 29 -12.37 5.52 -2.71
N ASP A 30 -12.23 4.27 -3.16
CA ASP A 30 -11.22 3.87 -4.15
C ASP A 30 -11.61 4.35 -5.56
N VAL A 31 -11.20 5.58 -5.88
CA VAL A 31 -11.48 6.24 -7.17
C VAL A 31 -10.86 5.47 -8.34
N LEU A 32 -9.70 4.84 -8.15
CA LEU A 32 -9.06 4.07 -9.21
C LEU A 32 -9.92 2.87 -9.59
N PHE A 33 -10.42 2.13 -8.60
CA PHE A 33 -11.34 1.02 -8.83
C PHE A 33 -12.63 1.47 -9.53
N ILE A 34 -13.18 2.64 -9.18
CA ILE A 34 -14.37 3.17 -9.87
C ILE A 34 -14.10 3.41 -11.36
N LEU A 35 -12.92 3.91 -11.71
CA LEU A 35 -12.57 4.26 -13.09
C LEU A 35 -12.16 3.05 -13.93
N THR A 36 -11.47 2.07 -13.33
CA THR A 36 -10.85 0.97 -14.08
C THR A 36 -11.55 -0.36 -13.88
N GLY A 37 -12.35 -0.51 -12.82
CA GLY A 37 -12.87 -1.79 -12.36
C GLY A 37 -11.80 -2.72 -11.77
N ASP A 38 -10.54 -2.30 -11.76
CA ASP A 38 -9.44 -3.07 -11.19
C ASP A 38 -9.10 -2.50 -9.83
N ARG A 39 -9.16 -3.36 -8.82
CA ARG A 39 -8.82 -2.96 -7.47
C ARG A 39 -7.32 -3.14 -7.37
N GLN A 40 -6.56 -2.05 -7.30
CA GLN A 40 -5.22 -2.15 -6.75
C GLN A 40 -5.38 -2.50 -5.27
N SER A 41 -5.50 -3.80 -4.98
CA SER A 41 -5.36 -4.30 -3.64
C SER A 41 -3.89 -4.19 -3.27
N ASP A 42 -3.47 -2.99 -2.89
CA ASP A 42 -2.36 -2.79 -1.97
C ASP A 42 -2.74 -3.30 -0.56
N SER A 43 -3.63 -4.30 -0.47
CA SER A 43 -3.83 -5.03 0.76
C SER A 43 -2.56 -5.84 0.96
N LEU A 44 -1.65 -5.25 1.73
CA LEU A 44 -0.54 -5.97 2.31
C LEU A 44 -1.07 -7.30 2.87
N PRO A 45 -0.37 -8.42 2.65
CA PRO A 45 -0.67 -9.66 3.35
C PRO A 45 -0.90 -9.40 4.84
N VAL A 46 -1.83 -10.12 5.48
CA VAL A 46 -2.31 -9.79 6.84
C VAL A 46 -1.17 -9.64 7.86
N ASP A 47 -0.14 -10.46 7.73
CA ASP A 47 1.10 -10.43 8.49
C ASP A 47 1.92 -9.15 8.22
N VAL A 48 2.07 -8.76 6.95
CA VAL A 48 2.75 -7.52 6.54
C VAL A 48 1.98 -6.28 7.00
N GLY A 49 0.65 -6.28 6.90
CA GLY A 49 -0.20 -5.20 7.43
C GLY A 49 -0.10 -5.06 8.95
N ARG A 50 -0.03 -6.18 9.68
CA ARG A 50 0.23 -6.17 11.13
C ARG A 50 1.60 -5.60 11.47
N ALA A 51 2.64 -6.03 10.76
CA ALA A 51 3.99 -5.53 10.96
C ALA A 51 4.07 -4.02 10.69
N ALA A 52 3.43 -3.55 9.61
CA ALA A 52 3.35 -2.13 9.28
C ALA A 52 2.64 -1.32 10.38
N LYS A 53 1.52 -1.83 10.92
CA LYS A 53 0.82 -1.19 12.04
C LYS A 53 1.72 -1.01 13.26
N PHE A 54 2.39 -2.08 13.70
CA PHE A 54 3.30 -1.99 14.85
C PHE A 54 4.45 -1.01 14.59
N LEU A 55 5.01 -1.00 13.38
CA LEU A 55 6.06 -0.07 13.00
C LEU A 55 5.61 1.41 13.10
N MET A 56 4.35 1.70 12.78
CA MET A 56 3.79 3.05 12.86
C MET A 56 3.53 3.51 14.30
N GLU A 57 3.24 2.59 15.22
CA GLU A 57 2.97 2.89 16.64
C GLU A 57 4.25 3.01 17.49
N MET A 58 5.41 2.62 16.95
CA MET A 58 6.70 2.70 17.65
C MET A 58 7.19 4.14 17.84
N THR A 59 7.98 4.37 18.91
CA THR A 59 8.76 5.60 19.03
C THR A 59 9.80 5.68 17.90
N PRO A 60 10.26 6.89 17.52
CA PRO A 60 11.24 7.06 16.45
C PRO A 60 12.51 6.21 16.64
N ASP A 61 13.04 6.18 17.88
CA ASP A 61 14.27 5.43 18.20
C ASP A 61 14.07 3.91 18.10
N ALA A 62 12.93 3.41 18.56
CA ALA A 62 12.58 1.99 18.48
C ALA A 62 12.38 1.56 17.01
N ARG A 63 11.69 2.40 16.22
CA ARG A 63 11.49 2.18 14.79
C ARG A 63 12.82 2.14 14.03
N ALA A 64 13.73 3.08 14.30
CA ALA A 64 15.05 3.12 13.67
C ALA A 64 15.87 1.87 14.00
N SER A 65 15.86 1.43 15.27
CA SER A 65 16.56 0.24 15.72
C SER A 65 16.01 -1.04 15.08
N PHE A 66 14.68 -1.15 14.99
CA PHE A 66 14.01 -2.28 14.36
C PHE A 66 14.34 -2.39 12.87
N LEU A 67 14.30 -1.28 12.12
CA LEU A 67 14.63 -1.27 10.69
C LEU A 67 16.08 -1.72 10.44
N LYS A 68 17.03 -1.27 11.26
CA LYS A 68 18.43 -1.69 11.16
C LYS A 68 18.63 -3.18 11.39
N LEU A 69 17.89 -3.77 12.34
CA LEU A 69 17.91 -5.22 12.55
C LEU A 69 17.37 -5.96 11.33
N MET A 70 16.25 -5.51 10.77
CA MET A 70 15.64 -6.12 9.58
C MET A 70 16.57 -6.07 8.36
N GLU A 71 17.29 -4.96 8.14
CA GLU A 71 18.32 -4.85 7.10
C GLU A 71 19.44 -5.88 7.29
N THR A 72 19.87 -6.09 8.54
CA THR A 72 20.89 -7.08 8.88
C THR A 72 20.42 -8.51 8.58
N LEU A 73 19.15 -8.81 8.86
CA LEU A 73 18.55 -10.12 8.60
C LEU A 73 18.27 -10.36 7.11
N ALA A 74 17.92 -9.33 6.36
CA ALA A 74 17.66 -9.40 4.92
C ALA A 74 18.94 -9.62 4.11
N ASN A 75 20.06 -9.01 4.54
CA ASN A 75 21.38 -9.25 3.97
C ASN A 75 21.97 -10.57 4.46
N LYS A 76 21.47 -11.69 3.91
CA LYS A 76 22.12 -13.00 4.07
C LYS A 76 23.52 -12.91 3.43
N PRO A 77 24.65 -13.15 4.15
CA PRO A 77 25.91 -13.37 3.45
C PRO A 77 25.73 -14.60 2.54
N PRO A 78 26.26 -14.60 1.30
CA PRO A 78 26.16 -15.77 0.43
C PRO A 78 26.85 -16.96 1.13
N PHE A 79 26.09 -18.03 1.38
CA PHE A 79 26.64 -19.27 1.94
C PHE A 79 26.84 -20.31 0.83
N PRO A 80 28.00 -20.97 0.73
CA PRO A 80 29.22 -20.79 1.52
C PRO A 80 30.18 -19.76 0.89
N PRO A 81 31.18 -19.24 1.65
CA PRO A 81 32.24 -18.41 1.09
C PRO A 81 32.95 -19.15 -0.05
N ALA A 82 33.33 -18.42 -1.10
CA ALA A 82 33.99 -18.91 -2.32
C ALA A 82 35.31 -19.70 -2.09
N LYS A 83 35.75 -19.87 -0.85
CA LYS A 83 37.00 -20.55 -0.47
C LYS A 83 36.90 -22.08 -0.36
N TYR A 84 35.72 -22.68 -0.57
CA TYR A 84 35.55 -24.14 -0.62
C TYR A 84 35.14 -24.66 -2.01
N ARG A 85 35.58 -24.00 -3.09
CA ARG A 85 35.44 -24.50 -4.47
C ARG A 85 36.72 -25.15 -4.97
N THR A 86 37.37 -25.89 -4.08
CA THR A 86 38.47 -26.79 -4.40
C THR A 86 38.10 -28.12 -3.73
N TYR A 87 38.15 -29.20 -4.50
CA TYR A 87 37.68 -30.56 -4.17
C TYR A 87 36.17 -30.78 -4.33
N LEU A 88 35.72 -30.89 -5.59
CA LEU A 88 34.95 -32.03 -6.12
C LEU A 88 34.95 -31.93 -7.65
#